data_AF-A0A947W9F7-F1
#
_entry.id   AF-A0A947W9F7-F1
#
_cell.length_a   1.000
_cell.length_b   1.000
_cell.length_c   1.000
_cell.angle_alpha   90.00
_cell.angle_beta   90.00
_cell.angle_gamma   90.00
#
_symmetry.space_group_name_H-M   'P 1'
#
loop_
_entity.id
_entity.type
_entity.pdbx_description
1 polymer ?
#
loop_
_entity_poly.entity_id
_entity_poly.type
_entity_poly.pdbx_seq_one_letter_code
_entity_poly.pdbx_strand_id
1 'polypeptide(L)'
;MRKIKIDDRVENFKELSRLGIDEIVYQRSREKGIDVMIAIDIINGALNNKYDTAILLSSDTDLVPAIDFVRNNYNKRIEYIGFSMPKTEEFEETRPTKRLIYATDLQRVLVVSDIKNFVLD
;
A
#
# COMPACT_ATOMS: atom_id res chain seq x y z
N MET A 1 -32.95 -19.70 -10.20
CA MET A 1 -32.38 -18.37 -9.93
C MET A 1 -30.86 -18.48 -9.97
N ARG A 2 -30.20 -17.93 -10.99
CA ARG A 2 -28.73 -17.95 -11.14
C ARG A 2 -28.16 -16.67 -10.53
N LYS A 3 -27.38 -16.84 -9.46
CA LYS A 3 -26.76 -15.74 -8.71
C LYS A 3 -25.26 -15.76 -8.93
N ILE A 4 -24.67 -14.62 -9.25
CA ILE A 4 -23.22 -14.46 -9.36
C ILE A 4 -22.75 -13.38 -8.39
N LYS A 5 -21.55 -13.60 -7.84
CA LYS A 5 -20.90 -12.66 -6.93
C LYS A 5 -19.68 -12.08 -7.64
N ILE A 6 -19.61 -10.76 -7.68
CA ILE A 6 -18.56 -10.00 -8.37
C ILE A 6 -17.88 -9.03 -7.40
N ASP A 7 -16.65 -8.65 -7.71
CA ASP A 7 -15.86 -7.69 -6.94
C ASP A 7 -15.33 -6.55 -7.81
N ASP A 8 -14.48 -5.72 -7.23
CA ASP A 8 -13.75 -4.58 -7.77
C ASP A 8 -13.09 -4.85 -9.13
N ARG A 9 -12.73 -6.10 -9.43
CA ARG A 9 -11.95 -6.50 -10.62
C ARG A 9 -12.82 -6.82 -11.84
N VAL A 10 -14.13 -6.86 -11.67
CA VAL A 10 -15.06 -7.19 -12.75
C VAL A 10 -15.48 -5.91 -13.46
N GLU A 11 -14.83 -5.61 -14.58
CA GLU A 11 -15.24 -4.54 -15.49
C GLU A 11 -16.46 -4.96 -16.33
N ASN A 12 -17.29 -4.00 -16.74
CA ASN A 12 -18.43 -4.23 -17.65
C ASN A 12 -19.45 -5.30 -17.21
N PHE A 13 -19.66 -5.48 -15.90
CA PHE A 13 -20.62 -6.45 -15.34
C PHE A 13 -22.07 -6.31 -15.87
N LYS A 14 -22.42 -5.17 -16.48
CA LYS A 14 -23.72 -4.95 -17.16
C LYS A 14 -23.97 -5.93 -18.32
N GLU A 15 -22.92 -6.46 -18.95
CA GLU A 15 -23.05 -7.45 -20.02
C GLU A 15 -23.42 -8.84 -19.49
N LEU A 16 -23.09 -9.14 -18.23
CA LEU A 16 -23.42 -10.40 -17.57
C LEU A 16 -24.94 -10.61 -17.44
N SER A 17 -25.72 -9.53 -17.38
CA SER A 17 -27.19 -9.58 -17.37
C SER A 17 -27.76 -10.24 -18.64
N ARG A 18 -27.04 -10.22 -19.77
CA ARG A 18 -27.48 -10.83 -21.03
C ARG A 18 -27.36 -12.37 -21.03
N LEU A 19 -26.70 -12.96 -20.04
CA LEU A 19 -26.46 -14.40 -19.93
C LEU A 19 -27.53 -15.14 -19.10
N GLY A 20 -28.65 -14.49 -18.79
CA GLY A 20 -29.72 -15.08 -17.96
C GLY A 20 -29.31 -15.21 -16.50
N ILE A 21 -28.53 -14.24 -16.00
CA ILE A 21 -28.18 -14.12 -14.58
C ILE A 21 -29.27 -13.26 -13.92
N ASP A 22 -29.95 -13.84 -12.94
CA ASP A 22 -31.12 -13.23 -12.30
C ASP A 22 -30.71 -12.22 -11.22
N GLU A 23 -29.52 -12.40 -10.61
CA GLU A 23 -29.02 -11.55 -9.52
C GLU A 23 -27.49 -11.42 -9.58
N ILE A 24 -27.02 -10.16 -9.61
CA ILE A 24 -25.60 -9.82 -9.50
C ILE A 24 -25.37 -9.20 -8.12
N VAL A 25 -24.56 -9.84 -7.29
CA VAL A 25 -24.16 -9.30 -5.97
C VAL A 25 -22.75 -8.74 -6.07
N TYR A 26 -22.64 -7.42 -5.92
CA TYR A 26 -21.38 -6.71 -5.85
C TYR A 26 -20.85 -6.72 -4.41
N GLN A 27 -19.71 -7.35 -4.17
CA GLN A 27 -19.00 -7.28 -2.91
C GLN A 27 -17.66 -6.57 -3.13
N ARG A 28 -17.57 -5.34 -2.63
CA ARG A 28 -16.31 -4.59 -2.64
C ARG A 28 -15.41 -5.08 -1.52
N SER A 29 -14.28 -5.70 -1.86
CA SER A 29 -13.24 -6.02 -0.87
C SER A 29 -12.36 -4.80 -0.69
N ARG A 30 -12.81 -3.85 0.13
CA ARG A 30 -11.96 -2.72 0.54
C ARG A 30 -11.17 -3.16 1.76
N GLU A 31 -9.84 -3.19 1.67
CA GLU A 31 -9.00 -3.13 2.88
C GLU A 31 -9.38 -1.88 3.66
N LYS A 32 -9.98 -2.05 4.82
CA LYS A 32 -10.38 -0.95 5.71
C LYS A 32 -9.42 -0.90 6.88
N GLY A 33 -8.72 0.22 7.01
CA GLY A 33 -8.02 0.60 8.25
C GLY A 33 -6.59 0.08 8.40
N ILE A 34 -5.98 -0.51 7.36
CA ILE A 34 -4.56 -0.91 7.44
C ILE A 34 -3.65 0.31 7.50
N ASP A 35 -3.95 1.35 6.74
CA ASP A 35 -3.37 2.70 6.84
C ASP A 35 -3.41 3.22 8.30
N VAL A 36 -4.57 3.09 8.94
CA VAL A 36 -4.77 3.47 10.35
C VAL A 36 -3.92 2.61 11.28
N MET A 37 -3.88 1.29 11.08
CA MET A 37 -3.06 0.39 11.89
C MET A 37 -1.57 0.70 11.77
N ILE A 38 -1.06 0.94 10.56
CA ILE A 38 0.34 1.31 10.33
C ILE A 38 0.66 2.63 11.04
N ALA A 39 -0.20 3.64 10.91
CA ALA A 39 -0.01 4.92 11.59
C ALA A 39 0.04 4.75 13.12
N ILE A 40 -0.87 3.94 13.68
CA ILE A 40 -0.89 3.62 15.12
C ILE A 40 0.40 2.91 15.53
N ASP A 41 0.89 1.94 14.76
CA ASP A 41 2.10 1.18 15.10
C ASP A 41 3.36 2.05 15.06
N ILE A 42 3.49 2.94 14.07
CA ILE A 42 4.56 3.95 14.01
C ILE A 42 4.54 4.78 15.31
N ILE A 43 3.39 5.35 15.66
CA ILE A 43 3.27 6.23 16.84
C ILE A 43 3.49 5.45 18.14
N ASN A 44 2.86 4.29 18.29
CA ASN A 44 2.95 3.46 19.49
C ASN A 44 4.38 2.93 19.70
N GLY A 45 5.07 2.56 18.62
CA GLY A 45 6.48 2.18 18.67
C GLY A 45 7.37 3.34 19.12
N ALA A 46 7.12 4.56 18.63
CA ALA A 46 7.85 5.76 19.06
C ALA A 46 7.62 6.08 20.54
N LEU A 47 6.35 6.08 20.97
CA LEU A 47 5.93 6.34 22.36
C LEU A 47 6.59 5.39 23.35
N ASN A 48 6.67 4.11 23.01
CA ASN A 48 7.26 3.07 23.85
C ASN A 48 8.76 2.86 23.57
N ASN A 49 9.40 3.76 22.82
CA ASN A 49 10.81 3.70 22.48
C ASN A 49 11.25 2.34 21.87
N LYS A 50 10.41 1.72 21.05
CA LYS A 50 10.64 0.37 20.49
C LYS A 50 11.56 0.35 19.28
N TYR A 51 11.83 1.50 18.67
CA TYR A 51 12.70 1.64 17.52
C TYR A 51 13.40 3.00 17.53
N ASP A 52 14.56 3.08 16.88
CA ASP A 52 15.23 4.35 16.57
C ASP A 52 14.91 4.80 15.14
N THR A 53 14.86 3.83 14.22
CA THR A 53 14.45 4.00 12.83
C THR A 53 13.38 2.98 12.46
N ALA A 54 12.26 3.43 11.89
CA ALA A 54 11.28 2.53 11.29
C ALA A 54 11.44 2.50 9.78
N ILE A 55 11.32 1.31 9.19
CA ILE A 55 11.37 1.10 7.74
C ILE A 55 9.94 1.06 7.24
N LEU A 56 9.56 1.99 6.38
CA LEU A 56 8.23 2.12 5.81
C LEU A 56 8.21 1.63 4.36
N LEU A 57 7.58 0.47 4.13
CA LEU A 57 7.20 -0.02 2.82
C LEU A 57 5.73 0.31 2.56
N SER A 58 5.46 1.51 2.07
CA SER A 58 4.13 1.92 1.61
C SER A 58 4.24 3.14 0.71
N SER A 59 3.38 3.23 -0.32
CA SER A 59 3.27 4.43 -1.15
C SER A 59 2.17 5.39 -0.69
N ASP A 60 1.50 5.07 0.43
CA ASP A 60 0.38 5.83 0.97
C ASP A 60 0.82 7.14 1.65
N THR A 61 0.38 8.27 1.10
CA THR A 61 0.69 9.59 1.63
C THR A 61 -0.08 9.96 2.88
N ASP A 62 -1.13 9.22 3.24
CA ASP A 62 -1.94 9.50 4.42
C ASP A 62 -1.19 9.14 5.71
N LEU A 63 -0.06 8.45 5.61
CA LEU A 63 0.86 8.17 6.72
C LEU A 63 1.77 9.37 7.09
N VAL A 64 1.88 10.39 6.23
CA VAL A 64 2.76 11.55 6.44
C VAL A 64 2.54 12.24 7.80
N PRO A 65 1.29 12.49 8.27
CA PRO A 65 1.07 13.08 9.58
C PRO A 65 1.65 12.25 10.73
N ALA A 66 1.59 10.91 10.66
CA ALA A 66 2.17 10.04 11.68
C ALA A 66 3.71 10.07 11.65
N ILE A 67 4.28 10.10 10.44
CA ILE A 67 5.72 10.26 10.22
C ILE A 67 6.22 11.57 10.82
N ASP A 68 5.59 12.70 10.46
CA ASP A 68 5.96 14.02 10.96
C ASP A 68 5.82 14.09 12.48
N PHE A 69 4.77 13.48 13.04
CA PHE A 69 4.55 13.44 14.49
C PHE A 69 5.71 12.74 15.21
N VAL A 70 6.13 11.54 14.78
CA VAL A 70 7.19 10.81 15.49
C VAL A 70 8.57 11.44 15.29
N ARG A 71 8.85 12.01 14.12
CA ARG A 71 10.10 12.72 13.83
C ARG A 71 10.24 13.97 14.70
N ASN A 72 9.20 14.79 14.73
CA ASN A 72 9.24 16.08 15.42
C ASN A 72 9.15 15.97 16.96
N ASN A 73 8.44 14.96 17.48
CA ASN A 73 8.17 14.87 18.92
C ASN A 73 8.97 13.79 19.65
N TYR A 74 9.47 12.77 18.96
CA TYR A 74 10.10 11.60 19.59
C TYR A 74 11.51 11.32 19.07
N ASN A 75 12.07 12.22 18.24
CA ASN A 75 13.39 12.09 17.62
C ASN A 75 13.59 10.73 16.93
N LYS A 76 12.51 10.19 16.35
CA LYS A 76 12.53 8.93 15.60
C LYS A 76 12.80 9.19 14.13
N ARG A 77 13.50 8.26 13.48
CA ARG A 77 13.76 8.32 12.04
C ARG A 77 12.83 7.40 11.27
N ILE A 78 12.52 7.77 10.04
CA ILE A 78 11.79 6.91 9.10
C ILE A 78 12.63 6.73 7.83
N GLU A 79 12.87 5.48 7.43
CA GLU A 79 13.39 5.11 6.12
C GLU A 79 12.24 4.72 5.20
N TYR A 80 12.04 5.46 4.12
CA TYR A 80 11.06 5.12 3.08
C TYR A 80 11.67 4.16 2.07
N ILE A 81 11.00 3.03 1.83
CA ILE A 81 11.30 2.13 0.72
C ILE A 81 10.20 2.24 -0.32
N GLY A 82 10.52 2.86 -1.44
CA GLY A 82 9.64 2.99 -2.61
C GLY A 82 10.02 2.02 -3.74
N PHE A 83 9.10 1.80 -4.67
CA PHE A 83 9.32 0.96 -5.83
C PHE A 83 9.23 1.76 -7.12
N SER A 84 10.19 1.56 -8.02
CA SER A 84 10.19 2.13 -9.37
C SER A 84 10.20 1.00 -10.39
N MET A 85 9.01 0.59 -10.82
CA MET A 85 8.83 -0.55 -11.72
C MET A 85 8.09 -0.10 -12.98
N PRO A 86 8.57 -0.44 -14.18
CA PRO A 86 7.78 -0.30 -15.38
C PRO A 86 6.67 -1.36 -15.41
N LYS A 87 5.57 -1.07 -16.11
CA LYS A 87 4.55 -2.10 -16.37
C LYS A 87 5.12 -3.23 -17.22
N THR A 88 4.94 -4.46 -16.76
CA THR A 88 5.28 -5.72 -17.45
C THR A 88 4.16 -6.73 -17.23
N GLU A 89 4.31 -7.97 -17.71
CA GLU A 89 3.35 -9.06 -17.40
C GLU A 89 3.38 -9.46 -15.91
N GLU A 90 4.54 -9.33 -15.25
CA GLU A 90 4.74 -9.72 -13.85
C GLU A 90 4.51 -8.56 -12.86
N PHE A 91 4.75 -7.31 -13.29
CA PHE A 91 4.73 -6.13 -12.42
C PHE A 91 3.82 -5.04 -12.96
N GLU A 92 3.02 -4.45 -12.08
CA GLU A 92 2.32 -3.20 -12.37
C GLU A 92 3.28 -1.99 -12.32
N GLU A 93 2.94 -0.92 -13.03
CA GLU A 93 3.74 0.30 -12.97
C GLU A 93 3.70 0.90 -11.56
N THR A 94 4.86 1.15 -10.97
CA THR A 94 4.99 1.86 -9.71
C THR A 94 6.01 2.98 -9.82
N ARG A 95 5.76 4.08 -9.10
CA ARG A 95 6.71 5.18 -8.98
C ARG A 95 6.85 5.57 -7.51
N PRO A 96 8.06 5.89 -7.04
CA PRO A 96 8.26 6.38 -5.70
C PRO A 96 7.41 7.63 -5.42
N THR A 97 6.74 7.64 -4.28
CA THR A 97 5.87 8.74 -3.88
C THR A 97 6.71 9.94 -3.44
N LYS A 98 6.75 10.99 -4.27
CA LYS A 98 7.54 12.21 -3.98
C LYS A 98 7.27 12.78 -2.59
N ARG A 99 6.01 12.79 -2.15
CA ARG A 99 5.66 13.31 -0.82
C ARG A 99 6.30 12.51 0.31
N LEU A 100 6.37 11.19 0.20
CA LEU A 100 7.04 10.33 1.18
C LEU A 100 8.55 10.48 1.14
N ILE A 101 9.14 10.71 -0.04
CA ILE A 101 10.56 11.05 -0.17
C ILE A 101 10.89 12.28 0.67
N TYR A 102 10.08 13.35 0.58
CA TYR A 102 10.34 14.57 1.35
C TYR A 102 9.98 14.45 2.84
N ALA A 103 9.01 13.61 3.18
CA ALA A 103 8.53 13.45 4.56
C ALA A 103 9.40 12.51 5.41
N THR A 104 10.42 11.86 4.85
CA THR A 104 11.24 10.85 5.55
C THR A 104 12.71 11.23 5.64
N ASP A 105 13.47 10.53 6.49
CA ASP A 105 14.88 10.84 6.76
C ASP A 105 15.84 10.15 5.80
N LEU A 106 15.49 8.94 5.37
CA LEU A 106 16.26 8.10 4.47
C LEU A 106 15.32 7.55 3.39
N GLN A 107 15.85 7.35 2.19
CA GLN A 107 15.07 6.82 1.07
C GLN A 107 15.85 5.75 0.32
N ARG A 108 15.17 4.65 0.03
CA ARG A 108 15.63 3.62 -0.89
C ARG A 108 14.56 3.40 -1.94
N VAL A 109 14.98 3.32 -3.21
CA VAL A 109 14.09 2.97 -4.31
C VAL A 109 14.54 1.62 -4.85
N LEU A 110 13.64 0.65 -4.79
CA LEU A 110 13.86 -0.68 -5.33
C LEU A 110 13.34 -0.74 -6.77
N VAL A 111 14.15 -1.31 -7.66
CA VAL A 111 13.79 -1.59 -9.05
C VAL A 111 13.60 -3.09 -9.27
N VAL A 112 13.14 -3.48 -10.46
CA VAL A 112 12.86 -4.88 -10.81
C VAL A 112 14.06 -5.79 -10.53
N SER A 113 15.28 -5.38 -10.88
CA SER A 113 16.48 -6.19 -10.64
C SER A 113 16.77 -6.42 -9.16
N ASP A 114 16.37 -5.50 -8.28
CA ASP A 114 16.53 -5.68 -6.83
C ASP A 114 15.56 -6.75 -6.32
N ILE A 115 14.30 -6.70 -6.77
CA ILE A 115 13.22 -7.57 -6.32
C ILE A 115 13.37 -9.00 -6.83
N LYS A 116 13.88 -9.19 -8.05
CA LYS A 116 14.10 -10.53 -8.62
C LYS A 116 15.00 -11.43 -7.76
N ASN A 117 15.87 -10.86 -6.93
CA ASN A 117 16.69 -11.65 -6.01
C ASN A 117 15.91 -12.22 -4.81
N PHE A 118 14.67 -11.75 -4.58
CA PHE A 118 13.83 -12.13 -3.44
C PHE A 118 12.59 -12.92 -3.84
N VAL A 119 12.24 -12.97 -5.13
CA VAL A 119 11.17 -13.84 -5.63
C VAL A 119 11.78 -15.24 -5.77
N LEU A 120 11.42 -16.14 -4.86
CA LEU A 120 11.78 -17.55 -4.94
C LEU A 120 10.87 -18.22 -5.98
N ASP A 121 11.47 -18.87 -6.97
CA ASP A 121 10.78 -19.72 -7.96
C ASP A 121 10.10 -20.93 -7.30
#